data_AF-A0A971KRA7-F1
#
_entry.id   AF-A0A971KRA7-F1
#
_cell.length_a   1.000
_cell.length_b   1.000
_cell.length_c   1.000
_cell.angle_alpha   90.00
_cell.angle_beta   90.00
_cell.angle_gamma   90.00
#
_symmetry.space_group_name_H-M   'P 1'
#
loop_
_entity.id
_entity.type
_entity.pdbx_description
1 polymer ?
#
loop_
_entity_poly.entity_id
_entity_poly.type
_entity_poly.pdbx_seq_one_letter_code
_entity_poly.pdbx_strand_id
1 'polypeptide(L)'
;MDFIAHIRERDKRVQTVKEHLLGTKDLAGVHGEKLGIKHIVGLAGLLHDLGKFSMEFQNYIRLAVENPERAPRRGTVDHSTAGAKLLYEMFHDPAKDFSLYTATLAEVVGNAIISHHSYLRDFLSPVLSSDYLRRVHEKELSEFELLVQRFFTTVMDQGQFRAYVNAATEELKKYLSASETGLTIRLFFLSKFVFGALIDADRTNTRLFEEGYSLEELDVGDLFGAYYLKLMDKLNSFQNRADASTPINRWRSEMSSQCEKFAYQPSGIYTLSIPTGGGKTLASLRYASV
;
A
#
# COMPACT_ATOMS: atom_id res chain seq x y z
N MET A 1 3.31 -18.35 -23.17
CA MET A 1 3.52 -19.04 -21.88
C MET A 1 3.13 -18.04 -20.82
N ASP A 2 2.15 -18.35 -19.99
CA ASP A 2 1.60 -17.37 -19.05
C ASP A 2 2.46 -17.32 -17.79
N PHE A 3 2.90 -16.11 -17.42
CA PHE A 3 3.68 -15.86 -16.22
C PHE A 3 2.74 -15.78 -15.02
N ILE A 4 3.01 -16.57 -13.99
CA ILE A 4 2.16 -16.72 -12.81
C ILE A 4 2.57 -15.68 -11.76
N ALA A 5 1.61 -14.92 -11.24
CA ALA A 5 1.80 -14.09 -10.04
C ALA A 5 1.29 -14.79 -8.78
N HIS A 6 0.10 -15.39 -8.86
CA HIS A 6 -0.55 -16.11 -7.75
C HIS A 6 -1.23 -17.39 -8.25
N ILE A 7 -1.32 -18.39 -7.37
CA ILE A 7 -2.04 -19.63 -7.60
C ILE A 7 -3.01 -19.79 -6.45
N ARG A 8 -4.30 -19.77 -6.76
CA ARG A 8 -5.37 -19.82 -5.78
C ARG A 8 -5.36 -21.14 -5.02
N GLU A 9 -5.47 -21.07 -3.69
CA GLU A 9 -5.29 -22.27 -2.86
C GLU A 9 -6.38 -23.31 -3.10
N ARG A 10 -7.64 -22.87 -3.21
CA ARG A 10 -8.84 -23.73 -3.25
C ARG A 10 -9.01 -24.54 -4.55
N ASP A 11 -8.60 -24.01 -5.70
CA ASP A 11 -8.87 -24.62 -7.01
C ASP A 11 -7.70 -24.53 -8.01
N LYS A 12 -6.55 -24.04 -7.55
CA LYS A 12 -5.33 -23.90 -8.36
C LYS A 12 -5.50 -23.00 -9.58
N ARG A 13 -6.52 -22.15 -9.61
CA ARG A 13 -6.64 -21.11 -10.64
C ARG A 13 -5.38 -20.24 -10.60
N VAL A 14 -4.89 -19.84 -11.77
CA VAL A 14 -3.75 -18.95 -11.92
C VAL A 14 -4.24 -17.52 -12.06
N GLN A 15 -3.59 -16.60 -11.33
CA GLN A 15 -3.57 -15.18 -11.66
C GLN A 15 -2.26 -14.90 -12.39
N THR A 16 -2.34 -14.37 -13.59
CA THR A 16 -1.15 -13.99 -14.36
C THR A 16 -0.51 -12.73 -13.79
N VAL A 17 0.79 -12.55 -14.04
CA VAL A 17 1.51 -11.31 -13.68
C VAL A 17 0.85 -10.10 -14.32
N LYS A 18 0.34 -10.21 -15.56
CA LYS A 18 -0.39 -9.12 -16.22
C LYS A 18 -1.65 -8.73 -15.45
N GLU A 19 -2.50 -9.70 -15.12
CA GLU A 19 -3.76 -9.45 -14.40
C GLU A 19 -3.49 -8.84 -13.03
N HIS A 20 -2.48 -9.34 -12.32
CA HIS A 20 -2.10 -8.83 -11.02
C HIS A 20 -1.57 -7.38 -11.10
N LEU A 21 -0.62 -7.08 -12.00
CA LEU A 21 -0.06 -5.73 -12.15
C LEU A 21 -1.14 -4.70 -12.56
N LEU A 22 -2.03 -5.06 -13.48
CA LEU A 22 -3.11 -4.16 -13.90
C LEU A 22 -4.15 -3.97 -12.80
N GLY A 23 -4.56 -5.04 -12.12
CA GLY A 23 -5.50 -4.95 -11.01
C GLY A 23 -4.94 -4.15 -9.83
N THR A 24 -3.67 -4.35 -9.47
CA THR A 24 -3.00 -3.57 -8.43
C THR A 24 -2.79 -2.12 -8.85
N LYS A 25 -2.45 -1.84 -10.12
CA LYS A 25 -2.40 -0.48 -10.66
C LYS A 25 -3.75 0.24 -10.49
N ASP A 26 -4.84 -0.40 -10.87
CA ASP A 26 -6.17 0.23 -10.86
C ASP A 26 -6.65 0.49 -9.43
N LEU A 27 -6.49 -0.49 -8.53
CA LEU A 27 -6.78 -0.34 -7.10
C LEU A 27 -5.93 0.76 -6.45
N ALA A 28 -4.62 0.76 -6.68
CA ALA A 28 -3.73 1.80 -6.20
C ALA A 28 -4.18 3.17 -6.72
N GLY A 29 -4.52 3.24 -8.01
CA GLY A 29 -5.06 4.43 -8.67
C GLY A 29 -6.24 5.03 -7.94
N VAL A 30 -7.24 4.22 -7.57
CA VAL A 30 -8.43 4.65 -6.81
C VAL A 30 -8.04 5.33 -5.50
N HIS A 31 -7.06 4.82 -4.76
CA HIS A 31 -6.60 5.47 -3.53
C HIS A 31 -6.03 6.88 -3.79
N GLY A 32 -5.36 7.09 -4.93
CA GLY A 32 -4.72 8.37 -5.29
C GLY A 32 -5.66 9.42 -5.89
N GLU A 33 -6.90 9.07 -6.26
CA GLU A 33 -7.79 9.97 -7.01
C GLU A 33 -8.14 11.26 -6.25
N LYS A 34 -8.51 11.14 -4.97
CA LYS A 34 -8.88 12.30 -4.13
C LYS A 34 -7.72 13.28 -3.92
N LEU A 35 -6.48 12.81 -4.07
CA LEU A 35 -5.26 13.59 -3.92
C LEU A 35 -4.68 14.06 -5.27
N GLY A 36 -5.31 13.70 -6.40
CA GLY A 36 -4.83 14.05 -7.74
C GLY A 36 -3.52 13.37 -8.12
N ILE A 37 -3.22 12.20 -7.55
CA ILE A 37 -1.97 11.44 -7.75
C ILE A 37 -2.21 10.01 -8.23
N LYS A 38 -3.31 9.79 -8.95
CA LYS A 38 -3.77 8.47 -9.44
C LYS A 38 -2.68 7.74 -10.23
N HIS A 39 -2.01 8.43 -11.15
CA HIS A 39 -0.98 7.84 -11.98
C HIS A 39 0.29 7.56 -11.18
N ILE A 40 0.65 8.38 -10.19
CA ILE A 40 1.81 8.13 -9.30
C ILE A 40 1.65 6.80 -8.55
N VAL A 41 0.51 6.62 -7.86
CA VAL A 41 0.26 5.40 -7.07
C VAL A 41 0.02 4.19 -7.97
N GLY A 42 -0.68 4.39 -9.10
CA GLY A 42 -0.88 3.33 -10.09
C GLY A 42 0.42 2.88 -10.75
N LEU A 43 1.40 3.78 -10.94
CA LEU A 43 2.72 3.44 -11.45
C LEU A 43 3.48 2.50 -10.50
N ALA A 44 3.34 2.70 -9.19
CA ALA A 44 3.87 1.79 -8.19
C ALA A 44 3.24 0.40 -8.35
N GLY A 45 1.89 0.33 -8.43
CA GLY A 45 1.16 -0.93 -8.63
C GLY A 45 1.51 -1.65 -9.94
N LEU A 46 1.69 -0.91 -11.02
CA LEU A 46 2.03 -1.44 -12.35
C LEU A 46 3.41 -2.11 -12.41
N LEU A 47 4.34 -1.72 -11.54
CA LEU A 47 5.74 -2.13 -11.63
C LEU A 47 6.25 -2.95 -10.45
N HIS A 48 5.53 -2.96 -9.31
CA HIS A 48 6.04 -3.55 -8.06
C HIS A 48 6.53 -5.00 -8.21
N ASP A 49 5.83 -5.76 -9.04
CA ASP A 49 6.02 -7.19 -9.26
C ASP A 49 6.62 -7.54 -10.63
N LEU A 50 7.22 -6.57 -11.33
CA LEU A 50 7.84 -6.81 -12.63
C LEU A 50 8.88 -7.95 -12.59
N GLY A 51 9.57 -8.14 -11.46
CA GLY A 51 10.52 -9.22 -11.28
C GLY A 51 9.90 -10.63 -11.33
N LYS A 52 8.57 -10.78 -11.19
CA LYS A 52 7.88 -12.07 -11.31
C LYS A 52 7.93 -12.64 -12.73
N PHE A 53 8.30 -11.84 -13.74
CA PHE A 53 8.57 -12.35 -15.08
C PHE A 53 9.85 -13.20 -15.19
N SER A 54 10.68 -13.31 -14.15
CA SER A 54 11.93 -14.09 -14.19
C SER A 54 11.69 -15.59 -14.17
N MET A 55 12.57 -16.35 -14.82
CA MET A 55 12.46 -17.81 -14.78
C MET A 55 12.70 -18.34 -13.37
N GLU A 56 13.57 -17.69 -12.61
CA GLU A 56 13.79 -18.00 -11.19
C GLU A 56 12.50 -17.91 -10.37
N PHE A 57 11.74 -16.81 -10.50
CA PHE A 57 10.47 -16.65 -9.80
C PHE A 57 9.41 -17.66 -10.29
N GLN A 58 9.34 -17.87 -11.61
CA GLN A 58 8.39 -18.82 -12.19
C GLN A 58 8.66 -20.27 -11.76
N ASN A 59 9.92 -20.65 -11.56
CA ASN A 59 10.28 -21.95 -11.00
C ASN A 59 9.96 -22.02 -9.51
N TYR A 60 10.27 -20.96 -8.76
CA TYR A 60 9.95 -20.82 -7.34
C TYR A 60 8.46 -21.06 -7.05
N ILE A 61 7.57 -20.38 -7.78
CA ILE A 61 6.13 -20.44 -7.51
C ILE A 61 5.52 -21.80 -7.87
N ARG A 62 6.01 -22.45 -8.94
CA ARG A 62 5.57 -23.81 -9.30
C ARG A 62 6.00 -24.83 -8.27
N LEU A 63 7.26 -24.77 -7.82
CA LEU A 63 7.79 -25.66 -6.78
C LEU A 63 7.03 -25.51 -5.46
N ALA A 64 6.65 -24.29 -5.09
CA ALA A 64 5.88 -24.02 -3.88
C ALA A 64 4.49 -24.71 -3.90
N VAL A 65 3.88 -24.84 -5.08
CA VAL A 65 2.58 -25.53 -5.23
C VAL A 65 2.72 -27.03 -5.39
N GLU A 66 3.75 -27.50 -6.12
CA GLU A 66 4.01 -28.93 -6.33
C GLU A 66 4.49 -29.63 -5.04
N ASN A 67 5.22 -28.93 -4.17
CA ASN A 67 5.80 -29.50 -2.95
C ASN A 67 5.57 -28.62 -1.71
N PRO A 68 4.33 -28.54 -1.18
CA PRO A 68 4.01 -27.66 -0.06
C PRO A 68 4.86 -27.91 1.20
N GLU A 69 5.16 -29.18 1.50
CA GLU A 69 6.00 -29.61 2.65
C GLU A 69 7.47 -29.18 2.53
N ARG A 70 7.93 -28.78 1.34
CA ARG A 70 9.29 -28.29 1.06
C ARG A 70 9.29 -26.96 0.32
N ALA A 71 8.22 -26.19 0.46
CA ALA A 71 8.09 -24.94 -0.28
C ALA A 71 9.26 -24.00 0.07
N PRO A 72 9.91 -23.40 -0.94
CA PRO A 72 10.98 -22.43 -0.70
C PRO A 72 10.45 -21.24 0.11
N ARG A 73 11.24 -20.76 1.07
CA ARG A 73 10.82 -19.71 2.01
C ARG A 73 10.33 -18.48 1.25
N ARG A 74 9.23 -17.88 1.71
CA ARG A 74 8.69 -16.65 1.11
C ARG A 74 9.76 -15.55 1.11
N GLY A 75 9.95 -14.91 -0.03
CA GLY A 75 10.91 -13.81 -0.21
C GLY A 75 12.35 -14.24 -0.52
N THR A 76 12.61 -15.51 -0.84
CA THR A 76 13.95 -15.96 -1.27
C THR A 76 14.35 -15.44 -2.65
N VAL A 77 13.36 -15.23 -3.54
CA VAL A 77 13.58 -14.68 -4.87
C VAL A 77 13.25 -13.19 -4.87
N ASP A 78 14.24 -12.38 -5.21
CA ASP A 78 14.06 -10.93 -5.33
C ASP A 78 13.30 -10.58 -6.60
N HIS A 79 12.07 -10.10 -6.44
CA HIS A 79 11.24 -9.63 -7.54
C HIS A 79 10.86 -8.15 -7.43
N SER A 80 11.23 -7.49 -6.33
CA SER A 80 10.88 -6.09 -6.07
C SER A 80 11.89 -5.08 -6.65
N THR A 81 13.06 -5.53 -7.13
CA THR A 81 14.06 -4.60 -7.71
C THR A 81 13.75 -4.19 -9.14
N ALA A 82 13.26 -5.11 -9.98
CA ALA A 82 13.23 -4.92 -11.43
C ALA A 82 12.36 -3.72 -11.86
N GLY A 83 11.21 -3.52 -11.22
CA GLY A 83 10.33 -2.38 -11.52
C GLY A 83 10.96 -1.02 -11.19
N ALA A 84 11.62 -0.92 -10.03
CA ALA A 84 12.33 0.30 -9.63
C ALA A 84 13.56 0.57 -10.51
N LYS A 85 14.31 -0.48 -10.87
CA LYS A 85 15.45 -0.37 -11.80
C LYS A 85 15.03 0.12 -13.18
N LEU A 86 13.90 -0.38 -13.71
CA LEU A 86 13.33 0.11 -14.97
C LEU A 86 13.01 1.61 -14.92
N LEU A 87 12.38 2.09 -13.84
CA LEU A 87 12.11 3.53 -13.67
C LEU A 87 13.41 4.34 -13.61
N TYR A 88 14.40 3.86 -12.86
CA TYR A 88 15.67 4.55 -12.72
C TYR A 88 16.37 4.71 -14.08
N GLU A 89 16.53 3.62 -14.84
CA GLU A 89 17.23 3.66 -16.13
C GLU A 89 16.49 4.49 -17.20
N MET A 90 15.15 4.53 -17.16
CA MET A 90 14.35 5.25 -18.14
C MET A 90 14.11 6.72 -17.82
N PHE A 91 14.18 7.12 -16.54
CA PHE A 91 13.66 8.42 -16.07
C PHE A 91 14.49 9.11 -14.98
N HIS A 92 15.58 8.51 -14.50
CA HIS A 92 16.46 9.09 -13.48
C HIS A 92 17.95 9.08 -13.85
N ASP A 93 18.38 8.17 -14.73
CA ASP A 93 19.78 7.99 -15.13
C ASP A 93 20.51 9.34 -15.34
N PRO A 94 21.52 9.67 -14.51
CA PRO A 94 22.25 10.93 -14.59
C PRO A 94 22.95 11.18 -15.93
N ALA A 95 23.13 10.13 -16.75
CA ALA A 95 23.67 10.25 -18.10
C ALA A 95 22.65 10.84 -19.09
N LYS A 96 21.39 11.05 -18.68
CA LYS A 96 20.29 11.55 -19.51
C LYS A 96 19.69 12.82 -18.90
N ASP A 97 19.13 13.69 -19.74
CA ASP A 97 18.50 14.92 -19.29
C ASP A 97 17.02 14.68 -18.94
N PHE A 98 16.70 14.72 -17.65
CA PHE A 98 15.35 14.57 -17.12
C PHE A 98 15.00 15.74 -16.22
N SER A 99 13.71 16.11 -16.20
CA SER A 99 13.23 17.12 -15.26
C SER A 99 13.39 16.62 -13.81
N LEU A 100 13.63 17.54 -12.88
CA LEU A 100 13.71 17.22 -11.45
C LEU A 100 12.45 16.46 -10.97
N TYR A 101 11.27 16.83 -11.46
CA TYR A 101 10.03 16.13 -11.12
C TYR A 101 10.02 14.68 -11.61
N THR A 102 10.51 14.42 -12.82
CA THR A 102 10.60 13.08 -13.39
C THR A 102 11.55 12.20 -12.57
N ALA A 103 12.71 12.74 -12.18
CA ALA A 103 13.67 12.04 -11.33
C ALA A 103 13.07 11.78 -9.94
N THR A 104 12.50 12.79 -9.28
CA THR A 104 11.85 12.64 -7.96
C THR A 104 10.70 11.62 -8.00
N LEU A 105 9.92 11.58 -9.08
CA LEU A 105 8.89 10.56 -9.28
C LEU A 105 9.49 9.15 -9.29
N ALA A 106 10.57 8.94 -10.04
CA ALA A 106 11.26 7.65 -10.12
C ALA A 106 11.79 7.21 -8.75
N GLU A 107 12.34 8.13 -7.94
CA GLU A 107 12.79 7.84 -6.58
C GLU A 107 11.63 7.48 -5.64
N VAL A 108 10.58 8.30 -5.58
CA VAL A 108 9.43 8.09 -4.69
C VAL A 108 8.73 6.77 -5.00
N VAL A 109 8.45 6.52 -6.28
CA VAL A 109 7.77 5.29 -6.73
C VAL A 109 8.70 4.10 -6.65
N GLY A 110 9.96 4.24 -7.08
CA GLY A 110 10.96 3.18 -7.04
C GLY A 110 11.26 2.70 -5.62
N ASN A 111 11.34 3.60 -4.65
CA ASN A 111 11.55 3.21 -3.26
C ASN A 111 10.32 2.48 -2.68
N ALA A 112 9.10 2.92 -3.01
CA ALA A 112 7.89 2.19 -2.63
C ALA A 112 7.88 0.76 -3.21
N ILE A 113 8.27 0.60 -4.48
CA ILE A 113 8.41 -0.70 -5.16
C ILE A 113 9.45 -1.57 -4.45
N ILE A 114 10.67 -1.09 -4.20
CA ILE A 114 11.71 -1.92 -3.53
C ILE A 114 11.28 -2.36 -2.14
N SER A 115 10.52 -1.50 -1.45
CA SER A 115 10.08 -1.71 -0.07
C SER A 115 8.85 -2.58 0.11
N HIS A 116 8.12 -2.98 -0.93
CA HIS A 116 6.75 -3.51 -0.78
C HIS A 116 6.63 -4.86 -0.04
N HIS A 117 7.73 -5.57 0.21
CA HIS A 117 7.77 -6.75 1.09
C HIS A 117 8.41 -6.53 2.46
N SER A 118 8.85 -5.29 2.72
CA SER A 118 9.53 -4.88 3.94
C SER A 118 8.90 -3.59 4.46
N TYR A 119 9.69 -2.81 5.20
CA TYR A 119 9.32 -1.45 5.57
C TYR A 119 9.79 -0.47 4.50
N LEU A 120 9.17 0.73 4.47
CA LEU A 120 9.66 1.82 3.65
C LEU A 120 11.10 2.15 4.07
N ARG A 121 12.04 2.04 3.12
CA ARG A 121 13.46 2.23 3.37
C ARG A 121 13.81 3.71 3.37
N ASP A 122 14.79 4.06 4.19
CA ASP A 122 15.43 5.37 4.11
C ASP A 122 16.32 5.43 2.87
N PHE A 123 16.33 6.58 2.18
CA PHE A 123 17.19 6.80 1.02
C PHE A 123 18.66 6.86 1.40
N LEU A 124 18.98 7.26 2.63
CA LEU A 124 20.33 7.36 3.18
C LEU A 124 20.38 6.69 4.54
N SER A 125 21.36 5.80 4.70
CA SER A 125 21.73 5.21 5.98
C SER A 125 22.59 6.17 6.82
N PRO A 126 22.78 5.90 8.13
CA PRO A 126 23.68 6.70 8.99
C PRO A 126 25.13 6.78 8.50
N VAL A 127 25.56 5.85 7.64
CA VAL A 127 26.89 5.84 7.01
C VAL A 127 26.90 6.45 5.61
N LEU A 128 25.88 7.23 5.25
CA LEU A 128 25.72 7.92 3.96
C LEU A 128 25.68 6.99 2.73
N SER A 129 25.33 5.71 2.92
CA SER A 129 25.06 4.78 1.83
C SER A 129 23.58 4.80 1.46
N SER A 130 23.26 4.67 0.15
CA SER A 130 21.89 4.61 -0.35
C SER A 130 21.49 3.18 -0.70
N ASP A 131 20.61 2.59 0.12
CA ASP A 131 20.02 1.28 -0.15
C ASP A 131 19.21 1.28 -1.46
N TYR A 132 18.60 2.43 -1.80
CA TYR A 132 17.89 2.62 -3.05
C TYR A 132 18.84 2.51 -4.25
N LEU A 133 19.92 3.31 -4.29
CA LEU A 133 20.89 3.26 -5.39
C LEU A 133 21.60 1.90 -5.48
N ARG A 134 21.89 1.26 -4.35
CA ARG A 134 22.44 -0.10 -4.35
C ARG A 134 21.54 -1.08 -5.10
N ARG A 135 20.22 -0.92 -5.01
CA ARG A 135 19.24 -1.81 -5.64
C ARG A 135 19.01 -1.46 -7.11
N VAL A 136 18.83 -0.19 -7.46
CA VAL A 136 18.48 0.21 -8.83
C VAL A 136 19.70 0.36 -9.74
N HIS A 137 20.84 0.80 -9.22
CA HIS A 137 22.04 1.08 -10.00
C HIS A 137 23.08 -0.04 -9.87
N GLU A 138 23.49 -0.38 -8.65
CA GLU A 138 24.65 -1.28 -8.42
C GLU A 138 24.30 -2.78 -8.54
N LYS A 139 23.08 -3.18 -8.17
CA LYS A 139 22.67 -4.58 -8.21
C LYS A 139 22.44 -5.04 -9.65
N GLU A 140 23.19 -6.07 -10.04
CA GLU A 140 22.92 -6.83 -11.27
C GLU A 140 21.71 -7.74 -11.05
N LEU A 141 20.80 -7.74 -12.03
CA LEU A 141 19.65 -8.62 -12.10
C LEU A 141 19.81 -9.51 -13.33
N SER A 142 19.88 -10.82 -13.12
CA SER A 142 19.82 -11.79 -14.22
C SER A 142 18.52 -11.61 -15.00
N GLU A 143 18.60 -11.78 -16.33
CA GLU A 143 17.46 -11.64 -17.24
C GLU A 143 16.81 -10.24 -17.30
N PHE A 144 17.37 -9.19 -16.69
CA PHE A 144 16.69 -7.89 -16.58
C PHE A 144 16.12 -7.35 -17.90
N GLU A 145 16.92 -7.33 -18.96
CA GLU A 145 16.48 -6.89 -20.30
C GLU A 145 15.29 -7.72 -20.81
N LEU A 146 15.30 -9.03 -20.56
CA LEU A 146 14.24 -9.95 -20.94
C LEU A 146 12.96 -9.74 -20.10
N LEU A 147 13.09 -9.39 -18.81
CA LEU A 147 11.95 -9.01 -17.95
C LEU A 147 11.28 -7.75 -18.51
N VAL A 148 12.08 -6.75 -18.85
CA VAL A 148 11.61 -5.49 -19.41
C VAL A 148 10.93 -5.71 -20.76
N GLN A 149 11.50 -6.55 -21.62
CA GLN A 149 10.89 -6.94 -22.89
C GLN A 149 9.55 -7.67 -22.67
N ARG A 150 9.48 -8.63 -21.75
CA ARG A 150 8.25 -9.35 -21.38
C ARG A 150 7.18 -8.41 -20.85
N PHE A 151 7.55 -7.45 -20.00
CA PHE A 151 6.64 -6.42 -19.51
C PHE A 151 6.06 -5.59 -20.67
N PHE A 152 6.91 -5.04 -21.54
CA PHE A 152 6.46 -4.17 -22.62
C PHE A 152 5.65 -4.89 -23.70
N THR A 153 5.86 -6.19 -23.88
CA THR A 153 5.11 -7.00 -24.85
C THR A 153 3.79 -7.54 -24.29
N THR A 154 3.70 -7.72 -22.98
CA THR A 154 2.57 -8.43 -22.35
C THR A 154 1.60 -7.48 -21.64
N VAL A 155 2.13 -6.46 -20.95
CA VAL A 155 1.38 -5.63 -20.00
C VAL A 155 0.99 -4.28 -20.60
N MET A 156 1.96 -3.52 -21.10
CA MET A 156 1.78 -2.15 -21.60
C MET A 156 2.92 -1.82 -22.56
N ASP A 157 2.66 -1.25 -23.73
CA ASP A 157 3.76 -0.91 -24.65
C ASP A 157 4.59 0.29 -24.14
N GLN A 158 5.80 0.45 -24.68
CA GLN A 158 6.75 1.46 -24.22
C GLN A 158 6.23 2.91 -24.43
N GLY A 159 5.43 3.15 -25.46
CA GLY A 159 4.84 4.47 -25.74
C GLY A 159 3.76 4.81 -24.72
N GLN A 160 2.84 3.87 -24.46
CA GLN A 160 1.84 3.96 -23.40
C GLN A 160 2.49 4.17 -22.03
N PHE A 161 3.56 3.44 -21.73
CA PHE A 161 4.28 3.56 -20.47
C PHE A 161 4.92 4.95 -20.29
N ARG A 162 5.58 5.49 -21.32
CA ARG A 162 6.12 6.86 -21.29
C ARG A 162 5.01 7.90 -21.10
N ALA A 163 3.87 7.73 -21.78
CA ALA A 163 2.72 8.62 -21.59
C ALA A 163 2.17 8.54 -20.14
N TYR A 164 2.13 7.34 -19.56
CA TYR A 164 1.68 7.13 -18.18
C TYR A 164 2.62 7.79 -17.16
N VAL A 165 3.94 7.66 -17.35
CA VAL A 165 4.95 8.33 -16.50
C VAL A 165 4.87 9.84 -16.66
N ASN A 166 4.66 10.36 -17.87
CA ASN A 166 4.46 11.80 -18.08
C ASN A 166 3.22 12.32 -17.34
N ALA A 167 2.11 11.59 -17.37
CA ALA A 167 0.91 11.93 -16.60
C ALA A 167 1.21 11.96 -15.09
N ALA A 168 1.92 10.95 -14.56
CA ALA A 168 2.35 10.91 -13.16
C ALA A 168 3.30 12.07 -12.79
N THR A 169 4.19 12.48 -13.70
CA THR A 169 5.07 13.64 -13.49
C THR A 169 4.27 14.94 -13.40
N GLU A 170 3.26 15.13 -14.25
CA GLU A 170 2.39 16.31 -14.19
C GLU A 170 1.53 16.33 -12.91
N GLU A 171 1.06 15.17 -12.45
CA GLU A 171 0.42 15.04 -11.13
C GLU A 171 1.38 15.44 -10.00
N LEU A 172 2.62 14.96 -10.03
CA LEU A 172 3.62 15.29 -9.02
C LEU A 172 3.89 16.80 -8.98
N LYS A 173 4.06 17.41 -10.15
CA LYS A 173 4.27 18.86 -10.26
C LYS A 173 3.10 19.63 -9.66
N LYS A 174 1.86 19.24 -9.96
CA LYS A 174 0.65 19.86 -9.37
C LYS A 174 0.63 19.68 -7.85
N TYR A 175 0.82 18.46 -7.35
CA TYR A 175 0.84 18.13 -5.93
C TYR A 175 1.89 18.94 -5.14
N LEU A 176 3.11 19.05 -5.68
CA LEU A 176 4.20 19.82 -5.08
C LEU A 176 4.07 21.34 -5.24
N SER A 177 3.11 21.82 -6.04
CA SER A 177 2.80 23.25 -6.16
C SER A 177 1.60 23.71 -5.33
N ALA A 178 0.78 22.78 -4.81
CA ALA A 178 -0.55 23.07 -4.27
C ALA A 178 -0.62 23.60 -2.82
N SER A 179 0.51 23.80 -2.12
CA SER A 179 0.50 24.17 -0.70
C SER A 179 1.68 25.06 -0.31
N GLU A 180 1.48 25.88 0.71
CA GLU A 180 2.54 26.65 1.39
C GLU A 180 3.42 25.76 2.31
N THR A 181 3.03 24.50 2.53
CA THR A 181 3.79 23.55 3.34
C THR A 181 5.16 23.26 2.71
N GLY A 182 6.21 23.12 3.51
CA GLY A 182 7.57 22.85 3.01
C GLY A 182 7.64 21.62 2.09
N LEU A 183 8.49 21.70 1.06
CA LEU A 183 8.67 20.65 0.04
C LEU A 183 8.99 19.27 0.66
N THR A 184 9.88 19.25 1.66
CA THR A 184 10.29 18.02 2.36
C THR A 184 9.12 17.30 3.03
N ILE A 185 8.22 18.05 3.67
CA ILE A 185 7.04 17.49 4.34
C ILE A 185 6.09 16.86 3.33
N ARG A 186 5.90 17.52 2.18
CA ARG A 186 5.05 17.00 1.10
C ARG A 186 5.61 15.72 0.49
N LEU A 187 6.91 15.67 0.23
CA LEU A 187 7.59 14.48 -0.27
C LEU A 187 7.55 13.33 0.75
N PHE A 188 7.68 13.63 2.04
CA PHE A 188 7.54 12.64 3.10
C PHE A 188 6.14 12.00 3.09
N PHE A 189 5.08 12.81 3.13
CA PHE A 189 3.72 12.29 3.13
C PHE A 189 3.37 11.59 1.81
N LEU A 190 3.83 12.12 0.67
CA LEU A 190 3.66 11.46 -0.63
C LEU A 190 4.31 10.08 -0.63
N SER A 191 5.56 9.98 -0.18
CA SER A 191 6.29 8.70 -0.13
C SER A 191 5.59 7.67 0.76
N LYS A 192 5.10 8.11 1.93
CA LYS A 192 4.31 7.27 2.84
C LYS A 192 2.98 6.84 2.21
N PHE A 193 2.31 7.75 1.52
CA PHE A 193 1.04 7.48 0.86
C PHE A 193 1.20 6.50 -0.31
N VAL A 194 2.17 6.72 -1.20
CA VAL A 194 2.45 5.83 -2.33
C VAL A 194 2.80 4.42 -1.85
N PHE A 195 3.64 4.31 -0.82
CA PHE A 195 3.95 3.01 -0.21
C PHE A 195 2.70 2.36 0.41
N GLY A 196 1.92 3.10 1.20
CA GLY A 196 0.71 2.57 1.84
C GLY A 196 -0.34 2.12 0.82
N ALA A 197 -0.61 2.93 -0.20
CA ALA A 197 -1.54 2.62 -1.28
C ALA A 197 -1.10 1.40 -2.09
N LEU A 198 0.20 1.25 -2.36
CA LEU A 198 0.74 0.06 -3.03
C LEU A 198 0.50 -1.21 -2.19
N ILE A 199 0.86 -1.18 -0.90
CA ILE A 199 0.70 -2.34 -0.02
C ILE A 199 -0.77 -2.75 0.12
N ASP A 200 -1.67 -1.78 0.26
CA ASP A 200 -3.11 -2.05 0.37
C ASP A 200 -3.66 -2.62 -0.94
N ALA A 201 -3.31 -2.02 -2.08
CA ALA A 201 -3.76 -2.48 -3.40
C ALA A 201 -3.26 -3.90 -3.73
N ASP A 202 -1.99 -4.21 -3.47
CA ASP A 202 -1.41 -5.54 -3.70
C ASP A 202 -2.13 -6.63 -2.87
N ARG A 203 -2.29 -6.37 -1.58
CA ARG A 203 -2.99 -7.30 -0.66
C ARG A 203 -4.46 -7.45 -1.01
N THR A 204 -5.12 -6.34 -1.35
CA THR A 204 -6.53 -6.36 -1.75
C THR A 204 -6.70 -7.11 -3.06
N ASN A 205 -5.84 -6.89 -4.05
CA ASN A 205 -5.88 -7.62 -5.32
C ASN A 205 -5.73 -9.13 -5.09
N THR A 206 -4.73 -9.52 -4.30
CA THR A 206 -4.50 -10.93 -3.94
C THR A 206 -5.70 -11.53 -3.21
N ARG A 207 -6.27 -10.81 -2.22
CA ARG A 207 -7.46 -11.27 -1.48
C ARG A 207 -8.66 -11.48 -2.40
N LEU A 208 -8.98 -10.51 -3.26
CA LEU A 208 -10.10 -10.60 -4.19
C LEU A 208 -9.94 -11.80 -5.13
N PHE A 209 -8.71 -12.07 -5.59
CA PHE A 209 -8.42 -13.24 -6.41
C PHE A 209 -8.64 -14.56 -5.64
N GLU A 210 -8.12 -14.67 -4.41
CA GLU A 210 -8.25 -15.86 -3.55
C GLU A 210 -9.72 -16.13 -3.19
N GLU A 211 -10.46 -15.10 -2.77
CA GLU A 211 -11.86 -15.25 -2.37
C GLU A 211 -12.80 -15.39 -3.60
N GLY A 212 -12.38 -14.89 -4.75
CA GLY A 212 -13.16 -14.87 -6.00
C GLY A 212 -14.35 -13.92 -5.98
N TYR A 213 -14.33 -12.94 -5.09
CA TYR A 213 -15.31 -11.85 -5.06
C TYR A 213 -14.82 -10.66 -5.89
N SER A 214 -15.76 -9.88 -6.40
CA SER A 214 -15.51 -8.48 -6.77
C SER A 214 -15.52 -7.61 -5.50
N LEU A 215 -15.00 -6.40 -5.57
CA LEU A 215 -15.26 -5.39 -4.53
C LEU A 215 -16.77 -5.16 -4.46
N GLU A 216 -17.43 -5.80 -3.51
CA GLU A 216 -18.77 -5.38 -3.10
C GLU A 216 -18.61 -4.06 -2.35
N GLU A 217 -19.50 -3.11 -2.64
CA GLU A 217 -19.65 -1.94 -1.77
C GLU A 217 -20.09 -2.47 -0.42
N LEU A 218 -19.14 -2.54 0.51
CA LEU A 218 -19.43 -2.81 1.90
C LEU A 218 -20.34 -1.69 2.38
N ASP A 219 -21.55 -2.03 2.82
CA ASP A 219 -22.40 -1.08 3.53
C ASP A 219 -21.71 -0.76 4.86
N VAL A 220 -20.95 0.32 4.84
CA VAL A 220 -20.20 0.80 6.00
C VAL A 220 -21.16 1.17 7.12
N GLY A 221 -22.38 1.62 6.80
CA GLY A 221 -23.40 1.98 7.78
C GLY A 221 -23.86 0.75 8.57
N ASP A 222 -24.25 -0.32 7.88
CA ASP A 222 -24.67 -1.57 8.53
C ASP A 222 -23.54 -2.21 9.36
N LEU A 223 -22.30 -2.18 8.83
CA LEU A 223 -21.15 -2.71 9.54
C LEU A 223 -20.87 -1.94 10.84
N PHE A 224 -20.83 -0.60 10.78
CA PHE A 224 -20.61 0.22 11.95
C PHE A 224 -21.78 0.15 12.93
N GLY A 225 -23.01 0.01 12.44
CA GLY A 225 -24.18 -0.28 13.28
C GLY A 225 -24.02 -1.58 14.07
N ALA A 226 -23.59 -2.67 13.41
CA ALA A 226 -23.32 -3.94 14.08
C ALA A 226 -22.18 -3.85 15.10
N TYR A 227 -21.12 -3.08 14.80
CA TYR A 227 -20.04 -2.81 15.75
C TYR A 227 -20.47 -1.95 16.93
N TYR A 228 -21.32 -0.96 16.70
CA TYR A 228 -21.89 -0.13 17.76
C TYR A 228 -22.73 -0.98 18.72
N LEU A 229 -23.58 -1.89 18.22
CA LEU A 229 -24.35 -2.80 19.07
C LEU A 229 -23.44 -3.69 19.94
N LYS A 230 -22.42 -4.32 19.34
CA LYS A 230 -21.44 -5.14 20.10
C LYS A 230 -20.67 -4.31 21.14
N LEU A 231 -20.35 -3.07 20.81
CA LEU A 231 -19.71 -2.13 21.74
C LEU A 231 -20.64 -1.80 22.91
N MET A 232 -21.91 -1.51 22.64
CA MET A 232 -22.90 -1.20 23.67
C MET A 232 -23.14 -2.39 24.60
N ASP A 233 -23.25 -3.62 24.07
CA ASP A 233 -23.32 -4.83 24.89
C ASP A 233 -22.09 -4.97 25.80
N LYS A 234 -20.90 -4.71 25.26
CA LYS A 234 -19.66 -4.75 26.04
C LYS A 234 -19.65 -3.69 27.14
N LEU A 235 -20.10 -2.47 26.84
CA LEU A 235 -20.17 -1.38 27.82
C LEU A 235 -21.19 -1.68 28.93
N ASN A 236 -22.37 -2.19 28.56
CA ASN A 236 -23.41 -2.62 29.50
C ASN A 236 -22.92 -3.77 30.40
N SER A 237 -22.09 -4.69 29.87
CA SER A 237 -21.49 -5.76 30.66
C SER A 237 -20.59 -5.25 31.81
N PHE A 238 -20.04 -4.04 31.71
CA PHE A 238 -19.27 -3.43 32.80
C PHE A 238 -20.15 -2.84 33.88
N GLN A 239 -21.35 -2.36 33.54
CA GLN A 239 -22.31 -1.81 34.50
C GLN A 239 -22.89 -2.88 35.41
N ASN A 240 -22.97 -4.13 34.93
CA ASN A 240 -23.49 -5.27 35.68
C ASN A 240 -22.46 -5.92 36.62
N ARG A 241 -21.23 -5.39 36.72
CA ARG A 241 -20.19 -5.95 37.58
C ARG A 241 -20.30 -5.39 39.00
N ALA A 242 -19.85 -6.18 39.99
CA ALA A 242 -19.83 -5.78 41.39
C ALA A 242 -18.97 -4.50 41.63
N ASP A 243 -17.95 -4.27 40.80
CA ASP A 243 -17.06 -3.10 40.88
C ASP A 243 -17.53 -1.91 40.03
N ALA A 244 -18.70 -1.99 39.37
CA ALA A 244 -19.22 -0.92 38.52
C ALA A 244 -19.37 0.42 39.26
N SER A 245 -19.67 0.35 40.55
CA SER A 245 -19.86 1.52 41.42
C SER A 245 -18.57 2.15 41.92
N THR A 246 -17.39 1.55 41.65
CA THR A 246 -16.11 2.15 42.01
C THR A 246 -15.92 3.50 41.33
N PRO A 247 -15.23 4.48 41.95
CA PRO A 247 -15.04 5.80 41.37
C PRO A 247 -14.48 5.74 39.94
N ILE A 248 -13.49 4.91 39.69
CA ILE A 248 -12.85 4.78 38.38
C ILE A 248 -13.81 4.26 37.28
N ASN A 249 -14.69 3.30 37.60
CA ASN A 249 -15.63 2.76 36.62
C ASN A 249 -16.78 3.74 36.32
N ARG A 250 -17.15 4.59 37.29
CA ARG A 250 -18.04 5.74 37.05
C ARG A 250 -17.40 6.74 36.08
N TRP A 251 -16.15 7.14 36.32
CA TRP A 251 -15.42 8.04 35.41
C TRP A 251 -15.27 7.46 34.00
N ARG A 252 -14.96 6.16 33.87
CA ARG A 252 -14.90 5.48 32.56
C ARG A 252 -16.23 5.53 31.81
N SER A 253 -17.33 5.28 32.52
CA SER A 253 -18.68 5.31 31.94
C SER A 253 -19.09 6.72 31.52
N GLU A 254 -18.77 7.71 32.35
CA GLU A 254 -19.01 9.13 32.07
C GLU A 254 -18.20 9.59 30.84
N MET A 255 -16.90 9.30 30.79
CA MET A 255 -16.05 9.61 29.64
C MET A 255 -16.55 8.98 28.35
N SER A 256 -16.97 7.71 28.40
CA SER A 256 -17.55 7.02 27.25
C SER A 256 -18.84 7.70 26.78
N SER A 257 -19.71 8.12 27.71
CA SER A 257 -20.97 8.79 27.39
C SER A 257 -20.76 10.21 26.82
N GLN A 258 -19.74 10.92 27.30
CA GLN A 258 -19.33 12.21 26.72
C GLN A 258 -18.84 12.05 25.28
N CYS A 259 -18.06 11.00 25.00
CA CYS A 259 -17.59 10.71 23.64
C CYS A 259 -18.75 10.42 22.68
N GLU A 260 -19.76 9.66 23.11
CA GLU A 260 -20.97 9.41 22.30
C GLU A 260 -21.75 10.69 22.02
N LYS A 261 -21.98 11.52 23.03
CA LYS A 261 -22.68 12.81 22.84
C LYS A 261 -21.91 13.75 21.92
N PHE A 262 -20.59 13.73 22.00
CA PHE A 262 -19.72 14.55 21.18
C PHE A 262 -19.55 14.03 19.74
N ALA A 263 -19.88 12.76 19.48
CA ALA A 263 -19.76 12.16 18.14
C ALA A 263 -20.61 12.87 17.07
N TYR A 264 -21.73 13.47 17.47
CA TYR A 264 -22.62 14.21 16.57
C TYR A 264 -22.08 15.60 16.14
N GLN A 265 -20.87 15.98 16.57
CA GLN A 265 -20.24 17.21 16.10
C GLN A 265 -19.77 17.07 14.64
N PRO A 266 -19.62 18.19 13.90
CA PRO A 266 -19.10 18.16 12.54
C PRO A 266 -17.73 17.47 12.45
N SER A 267 -17.37 16.93 11.29
CA SER A 267 -16.05 16.32 11.08
C SER A 267 -14.94 17.34 11.32
N GLY A 268 -13.95 16.97 12.15
CA GLY A 268 -12.85 17.85 12.54
C GLY A 268 -11.78 17.13 13.35
N ILE A 269 -10.74 17.88 13.74
CA ILE A 269 -9.67 17.39 14.62
C ILE A 269 -10.00 17.83 16.04
N TYR A 270 -10.25 16.86 16.92
CA TYR A 270 -10.61 17.08 18.32
C TYR A 270 -9.63 16.39 19.27
N THR A 271 -9.45 16.97 20.45
CA THR A 271 -8.56 16.43 21.49
C THR A 271 -9.37 15.72 22.55
N LEU A 272 -9.03 14.45 22.81
CA LEU A 272 -9.62 13.65 23.88
C LEU A 272 -8.62 13.45 25.04
N SER A 273 -8.76 14.27 26.08
CA SER A 273 -7.89 14.22 27.26
C SER A 273 -8.37 13.15 28.26
N ILE A 274 -7.84 11.93 28.13
CA ILE A 274 -8.18 10.81 29.03
C ILE A 274 -6.90 10.20 29.65
N PRO A 275 -6.82 10.01 30.98
CA PRO A 275 -5.68 9.40 31.64
C PRO A 275 -5.52 7.92 31.29
N THR A 276 -4.34 7.35 31.55
CA THR A 276 -4.11 5.91 31.36
C THR A 276 -5.07 5.09 32.22
N GLY A 277 -5.64 4.03 31.65
CA GLY A 277 -6.68 3.24 32.31
C GLY A 277 -8.09 3.87 32.27
N GLY A 278 -8.28 5.06 31.69
CA GLY A 278 -9.59 5.74 31.58
C GLY A 278 -10.52 5.20 30.49
N GLY A 279 -10.20 4.07 29.84
CA GLY A 279 -11.08 3.46 28.84
C GLY A 279 -10.98 4.06 27.42
N LYS A 280 -9.87 4.70 27.09
CA LYS A 280 -9.61 5.39 25.80
C LYS A 280 -10.11 4.63 24.57
N THR A 281 -9.74 3.35 24.45
CA THR A 281 -10.07 2.53 23.27
C THR A 281 -11.58 2.40 23.03
N LEU A 282 -12.35 2.10 24.07
CA LEU A 282 -13.81 1.93 23.92
C LEU A 282 -14.51 3.28 23.77
N ALA A 283 -14.00 4.32 24.44
CA ALA A 283 -14.54 5.67 24.31
C ALA A 283 -14.32 6.24 22.90
N SER A 284 -13.12 6.06 22.31
CA SER A 284 -12.83 6.49 20.95
C SER A 284 -13.61 5.68 19.90
N LEU A 285 -13.79 4.38 20.12
CA LEU A 285 -14.63 3.57 19.23
C LEU A 285 -16.09 4.01 19.30
N ARG A 286 -16.61 4.35 20.49
CA ARG A 286 -17.97 4.87 20.65
C ARG A 286 -18.15 6.22 19.96
N TYR A 287 -17.14 7.08 19.98
CA TYR A 287 -17.14 8.32 19.20
C TYR A 287 -17.17 8.05 17.68
N ALA A 288 -16.43 7.05 17.20
CA ALA A 288 -16.29 6.77 15.77
C ALA A 288 -17.44 5.93 15.16
N SER A 289 -18.34 5.40 15.98
CA SER A 289 -19.39 4.45 15.54
C SER A 289 -20.80 5.05 15.52
N VAL A 290 -20.90 6.37 15.68
CA VAL A 290 -22.13 7.17 15.68
C VAL A 290 -22.08 8.09 14.47
#